data_AF-A0A847LH40-F1
#
_entry.id   AF-A0A847LH40-F1
#
_cell.length_a   1.000
_cell.length_b   1.000
_cell.length_c   1.000
_cell.angle_alpha   90.00
_cell.angle_beta   90.00
_cell.angle_gamma   90.00
#
_symmetry.space_group_name_H-M   'P 1'
#
loop_
_entity.id
_entity.type
_entity.pdbx_description
1 polymer ?
#
loop_
_entity_poly.entity_id
_entity_poly.type
_entity_poly.pdbx_seq_one_letter_code
_entity_poly.pdbx_strand_id
1 'polypeptide(L)'
;MEQLSRMIAVLKQNEELFAALYREGGRLFPALAEEFERIAREEESHASLFAGIQSDLAAHPDRWRQGRITLETCEGMQMRIKAVLEEVRQGKVAPRFLLTSLASLEQSMVERSLHKIIETDEPRLADALRHISQGFTEHFRRLQDLEARLFPPTQPPLF
;
A
#
# COMPACT_ATOMS: atom_id res chain seq x y z
N MET A 1 -4.33 -21.61 -10.25
CA MET A 1 -5.09 -21.39 -9.00
C MET A 1 -4.18 -21.13 -7.81
N GLU A 2 -3.26 -22.03 -7.47
CA GLU A 2 -2.35 -21.86 -6.32
C GLU A 2 -1.54 -20.54 -6.37
N GLN A 3 -0.98 -20.22 -7.54
CA GLN A 3 -0.19 -18.99 -7.72
C GLN A 3 -1.01 -17.70 -7.48
N LEU A 4 -2.25 -17.66 -7.99
CA LEU A 4 -3.14 -16.49 -7.82
C LEU A 4 -3.59 -16.32 -6.37
N SER A 5 -3.89 -17.43 -5.69
CA SER A 5 -4.18 -17.39 -4.25
C SER A 5 -2.98 -16.88 -3.45
N ARG A 6 -1.75 -17.30 -3.81
CA ARG A 6 -0.53 -16.81 -3.17
C ARG A 6 -0.32 -15.33 -3.43
N MET A 7 -0.60 -14.86 -4.64
CA MET A 7 -0.52 -13.46 -5.02
C MET A 7 -1.46 -12.58 -4.19
N ILE A 8 -2.72 -12.99 -4.04
CA ILE A 8 -3.69 -12.27 -3.18
C ILE A 8 -3.22 -12.25 -1.72
N ALA A 9 -2.68 -13.37 -1.22
CA ALA A 9 -2.15 -13.42 0.14
C ALA A 9 -0.96 -12.47 0.34
N VAL A 10 -0.07 -12.34 -0.65
CA VAL A 10 1.03 -11.37 -0.63
C VAL A 10 0.51 -9.94 -0.66
N LEU A 11 -0.48 -9.62 -1.50
CA LEU A 11 -1.08 -8.29 -1.56
C LEU A 11 -1.76 -7.92 -0.23
N LYS A 12 -2.53 -8.83 0.37
CA LYS A 12 -3.10 -8.65 1.71
C LYS A 12 -2.03 -8.32 2.74
N GLN A 13 -0.93 -9.08 2.74
CA GLN A 13 0.19 -8.84 3.67
C GLN A 13 0.88 -7.50 3.40
N ASN A 14 0.92 -7.03 2.16
CA ASN A 14 1.46 -5.72 1.84
C ASN A 14 0.63 -4.61 2.50
N GLU A 15 -0.70 -4.68 2.44
CA GLU A 15 -1.58 -3.72 3.14
C GLU A 15 -1.36 -3.72 4.66
N GLU A 16 -1.22 -4.90 5.27
CA GLU A 16 -0.92 -5.01 6.70
C GLU A 16 0.44 -4.39 7.07
N LEU A 17 1.43 -4.53 6.17
CA LEU A 17 2.74 -3.90 6.35
C LEU A 17 2.69 -2.39 6.13
N PHE A 18 1.87 -1.89 5.20
CA PHE A 18 1.60 -0.46 5.06
C PHE A 18 0.96 0.10 6.32
N ALA A 19 -0.07 -0.55 6.87
CA ALA A 19 -0.67 -0.16 8.14
C ALA A 19 0.38 -0.05 9.27
N ALA A 20 1.30 -1.02 9.34
CA ALA A 20 2.41 -0.99 10.30
C ALA A 20 3.37 0.18 10.06
N LEU A 21 3.72 0.50 8.81
CA LEU A 21 4.55 1.66 8.48
C LEU A 21 3.87 2.99 8.84
N TYR A 22 2.57 3.13 8.55
CA TYR A 22 1.81 4.32 8.95
C TYR A 22 1.81 4.49 10.48
N ARG A 23 1.68 3.40 11.25
CA ARG A 23 1.80 3.46 12.72
C ARG A 23 3.18 3.90 13.20
N GLU A 24 4.25 3.45 12.55
CA GLU A 24 5.59 3.99 12.82
C GLU A 24 5.67 5.50 12.51
N GLY A 25 4.93 5.97 11.51
CA GLY A 25 4.74 7.39 11.24
C GLY A 25 4.13 8.14 12.41
N GLY A 26 3.07 7.59 13.03
CA GLY A 26 2.51 8.18 14.23
C GLY A 26 3.49 8.22 15.42
N ARG A 27 4.36 7.22 15.55
CA ARG A 27 5.44 7.20 16.54
C ARG A 27 6.50 8.27 16.27
N LEU A 28 6.91 8.44 15.01
CA LEU A 28 7.93 9.41 14.60
C LEU A 28 7.42 10.85 14.57
N PHE A 29 6.13 11.04 14.34
CA PHE A 29 5.45 12.34 14.30
C PHE A 29 4.27 12.36 15.27
N PRO A 30 4.50 12.42 16.60
CA PRO A 30 3.43 12.31 17.60
C PRO A 30 2.30 13.33 17.44
N ALA A 31 2.61 14.55 16.97
CA ALA A 31 1.63 15.59 16.71
C ALA A 31 0.64 15.25 15.56
N LEU A 32 0.97 14.26 14.73
CA LEU A 32 0.18 13.78 13.60
C LEU A 32 -0.26 12.32 13.78
N ALA A 33 -0.09 11.75 14.97
CA ALA A 33 -0.34 10.33 15.22
C ALA A 33 -1.76 9.88 14.82
N GLU A 34 -2.77 10.74 15.05
CA GLU A 34 -4.15 10.45 14.65
C GLU A 34 -4.33 10.42 13.12
N GLU A 35 -3.64 11.31 12.39
CA GLU A 35 -3.69 11.34 10.92
C GLU A 35 -3.08 10.07 10.34
N PHE A 36 -1.94 9.64 10.88
CA PHE A 36 -1.29 8.37 10.52
C PHE A 36 -2.13 7.14 10.88
N GLU A 37 -2.72 7.10 12.08
CA GLU A 37 -3.56 5.98 12.52
C GLU A 37 -4.84 5.88 11.68
N ARG A 38 -5.39 7.01 11.20
CA ARG A 38 -6.51 6.99 10.25
C ARG A 38 -6.13 6.31 8.94
N ILE A 39 -4.95 6.61 8.38
CA ILE A 39 -4.48 5.97 7.16
C ILE A 39 -4.20 4.48 7.41
N ALA A 40 -3.59 4.13 8.55
CA ALA A 40 -3.36 2.72 8.91
C ALA A 40 -4.66 1.89 8.94
N ARG A 41 -5.77 2.47 9.44
CA ARG A 41 -7.09 1.82 9.42
C ARG A 41 -7.67 1.67 8.02
N GLU A 42 -7.38 2.60 7.11
CA GLU A 42 -7.76 2.47 5.70
C GLU A 42 -7.05 1.27 5.06
N GLU A 43 -5.75 1.05 5.36
CA GLU A 43 -5.02 -0.13 4.88
C GLU A 43 -5.51 -1.45 5.47
N GLU A 44 -5.92 -1.45 6.74
CA GLU A 44 -6.57 -2.63 7.34
C GLU A 44 -7.91 -2.97 6.66
N SER A 45 -8.63 -1.95 6.20
CA SER A 45 -9.82 -2.14 5.37
C SER A 45 -9.46 -2.75 4.01
N HIS A 46 -8.40 -2.29 3.35
CA HIS A 46 -7.89 -2.90 2.11
C HIS A 46 -7.47 -4.37 2.32
N ALA A 47 -6.75 -4.68 3.41
CA ALA A 47 -6.39 -6.05 3.77
C ALA A 47 -7.63 -6.94 3.93
N SER A 48 -8.70 -6.40 4.52
CA SER A 48 -9.98 -7.09 4.69
C SER A 48 -10.67 -7.36 3.35
N LEU A 49 -10.60 -6.42 2.40
CA LEU A 49 -11.08 -6.64 1.03
C LEU A 49 -10.30 -7.74 0.33
N PHE A 50 -8.98 -7.80 0.46
CA PHE A 50 -8.18 -8.91 -0.09
C PHE A 50 -8.53 -10.26 0.56
N ALA A 51 -8.83 -10.29 1.86
CA ALA A 51 -9.32 -11.51 2.51
C ALA A 51 -10.68 -11.97 1.94
N GLY A 52 -11.56 -11.01 1.63
CA GLY A 52 -12.82 -11.28 0.91
C GLY A 52 -12.59 -11.83 -0.49
N ILE A 53 -11.67 -11.22 -1.25
CA ILE A 53 -11.25 -11.69 -2.58
C ILE A 53 -10.67 -13.10 -2.51
N GLN A 54 -9.83 -13.39 -1.52
CA GLN A 54 -9.25 -14.72 -1.31
C GLN A 54 -10.33 -15.78 -1.05
N SER A 55 -11.33 -15.43 -0.24
CA SER A 55 -12.47 -16.31 0.06
C SER A 55 -13.33 -16.56 -1.19
N ASP A 56 -13.59 -15.52 -1.98
CA ASP A 56 -14.34 -15.65 -3.24
C ASP A 56 -13.55 -16.47 -4.28
N LEU A 57 -12.24 -16.25 -4.41
CA LEU A 57 -11.38 -17.05 -5.30
C LEU A 57 -11.44 -18.54 -4.96
N ALA A 58 -11.44 -18.88 -3.67
CA ALA A 58 -11.52 -20.27 -3.23
C ALA A 58 -12.87 -20.91 -3.57
N ALA A 59 -13.96 -20.15 -3.49
CA ALA A 59 -15.31 -20.63 -3.77
C ALA A 59 -15.65 -20.62 -5.28
N HIS A 60 -15.11 -19.66 -6.02
CA HIS A 60 -15.47 -19.33 -7.41
C HIS A 60 -14.22 -19.04 -8.25
N PRO A 61 -13.34 -20.03 -8.44
CA PRO A 61 -12.03 -19.84 -9.09
C PRO A 61 -12.13 -19.28 -10.51
N ASP A 62 -13.18 -19.65 -11.25
CA ASP A 62 -13.38 -19.26 -12.66
C ASP A 62 -13.70 -17.76 -12.85
N ARG A 63 -14.03 -17.03 -11.77
CA ARG A 63 -14.28 -15.58 -11.81
C ARG A 63 -13.00 -14.74 -11.86
N TRP A 64 -11.85 -15.38 -11.67
CA TRP A 64 -10.59 -14.69 -11.46
C TRP A 64 -9.53 -15.19 -12.43
N ARG A 65 -8.75 -14.24 -12.94
CA ARG A 65 -7.60 -14.52 -13.79
C ARG A 65 -6.39 -13.75 -13.25
N GLN A 66 -5.22 -14.35 -13.41
CA GLN A 66 -3.98 -13.63 -13.16
C GLN A 66 -3.78 -12.60 -14.27
N GLY A 67 -3.40 -11.38 -13.88
CA GLY A 67 -3.01 -10.34 -14.81
C GLY A 67 -1.58 -10.53 -15.33
N ARG A 68 -0.98 -9.43 -15.78
CA ARG A 68 0.36 -9.39 -16.39
C ARG A 68 1.50 -9.29 -15.36
N ILE A 69 1.20 -8.89 -14.13
CA ILE A 69 2.18 -8.81 -13.05
C ILE A 69 2.36 -10.18 -12.39
N THR A 70 3.61 -10.55 -12.13
CA THR A 70 3.95 -11.88 -11.60
C THR A 70 3.95 -11.92 -10.07
N LEU A 71 3.94 -13.12 -9.51
CA LEU A 71 4.03 -13.32 -8.05
C LEU A 71 5.36 -12.78 -7.51
N GLU A 72 6.47 -13.03 -8.21
CA GLU A 72 7.80 -12.58 -7.83
C GLU A 72 7.87 -11.05 -7.75
N THR A 73 7.13 -10.37 -8.62
CA THR A 73 7.02 -8.91 -8.58
C THR A 73 6.29 -8.43 -7.31
N CYS A 74 5.24 -9.13 -6.90
CA CYS A 74 4.51 -8.84 -5.66
C CYS A 74 5.37 -9.14 -4.42
N GLU A 75 6.10 -10.26 -4.42
CA GLU A 75 7.03 -10.65 -3.37
C GLU A 75 8.21 -9.66 -3.27
N GLY A 76 8.73 -9.18 -4.40
CA GLY A 76 9.74 -8.13 -4.45
C GLY A 76 9.29 -6.82 -3.80
N MET A 77 8.03 -6.43 -4.03
CA MET A 77 7.43 -5.28 -3.34
C MET A 77 7.34 -5.54 -1.83
N GLN A 78 6.86 -6.72 -1.43
CA GLN A 78 6.75 -7.08 -0.02
C GLN A 78 8.11 -6.99 0.71
N MET A 79 9.17 -7.50 0.09
CA MET A 79 10.52 -7.42 0.65
C MET A 79 10.97 -5.97 0.84
N ARG A 80 10.67 -5.09 -0.12
CA ARG A 80 10.98 -3.67 -0.02
C ARG A 80 10.22 -3.00 1.12
N ILE A 81 8.92 -3.28 1.29
CA ILE A 81 8.11 -2.74 2.39
C ILE A 81 8.69 -3.21 3.74
N LYS A 82 9.00 -4.50 3.86
CA LYS A 82 9.62 -5.09 5.07
C LYS A 82 10.96 -4.43 5.41
N ALA A 83 11.80 -4.18 4.41
CA ALA A 83 13.09 -3.52 4.62
C ALA A 83 12.93 -2.10 5.16
N VAL A 84 12.04 -1.29 4.57
CA VAL A 84 11.73 0.06 5.07
C VAL A 84 11.21 0.02 6.51
N LEU A 85 10.29 -0.90 6.81
CA LEU A 85 9.74 -1.04 8.15
C LEU A 85 10.81 -1.36 9.20
N GLU A 86 11.74 -2.25 8.86
CA GLU A 86 12.84 -2.60 9.73
C GLU A 86 13.79 -1.41 9.95
N GLU A 87 14.19 -0.70 8.89
CA GLU A 87 15.05 0.49 9.00
C GLU A 87 14.43 1.59 9.89
N VAL A 88 13.13 1.81 9.74
CA VAL A 88 12.36 2.78 10.55
C VAL A 88 12.30 2.35 12.02
N ARG A 89 12.04 1.06 12.28
CA ARG A 89 11.98 0.51 13.65
C ARG A 89 13.32 0.55 14.36
N GLN A 90 14.42 0.37 13.63
CA GLN A 90 15.76 0.51 14.19
C GLN A 90 16.10 1.95 14.60
N GLY A 91 15.30 2.95 14.17
CA GLY A 91 15.50 4.35 14.54
C GLY A 91 16.79 4.97 13.97
N LYS A 92 17.40 4.33 12.97
CA LYS A 92 18.67 4.77 12.36
C LYS A 92 18.48 5.71 11.17
N VAL A 93 17.22 5.93 10.76
CA VAL A 93 16.85 6.75 9.62
C VAL A 93 16.26 8.08 10.07
N ALA A 94 16.47 9.14 9.28
CA ALA A 94 15.85 10.42 9.53
C ALA A 94 14.32 10.33 9.37
N PRO A 95 13.49 11.04 10.14
CA PRO A 95 12.03 10.95 10.02
C PRO A 95 11.49 11.20 8.61
N ARG A 96 12.14 12.09 7.83
CA ARG A 96 11.79 12.34 6.42
C ARG A 96 11.92 11.10 5.54
N PHE A 97 12.82 10.17 5.86
CA PHE A 97 12.99 8.91 5.13
C PHE A 97 11.68 8.11 5.10
N LEU A 98 10.96 8.00 6.22
CA LEU A 98 9.70 7.28 6.25
C LEU A 98 8.69 7.86 5.24
N LEU A 99 8.53 9.18 5.21
CA LEU A 99 7.56 9.83 4.32
C LEU A 99 7.91 9.62 2.85
N THR A 100 9.17 9.81 2.48
CA THR A 100 9.60 9.65 1.09
C THR A 100 9.58 8.18 0.66
N SER A 101 9.90 7.25 1.57
CA SER A 101 9.78 5.82 1.33
C SER A 101 8.33 5.39 1.17
N LEU A 102 7.42 5.80 2.06
CA LEU A 102 5.98 5.55 1.93
C LEU A 102 5.46 6.09 0.61
N ALA A 103 5.75 7.37 0.27
CA ALA A 103 5.29 7.97 -0.98
C ALA A 103 5.79 7.19 -2.21
N SER A 104 7.05 6.74 -2.20
CA SER A 104 7.60 5.93 -3.30
C SER A 104 6.95 4.54 -3.40
N LEU A 105 6.60 3.93 -2.27
CA LEU A 105 5.92 2.63 -2.23
C LEU A 105 4.49 2.77 -2.76
N GLU A 106 3.73 3.77 -2.27
CA GLU A 106 2.37 4.08 -2.73
C GLU A 106 2.33 4.34 -4.24
N GLN A 107 3.23 5.21 -4.72
CA GLN A 107 3.36 5.51 -6.14
C GLN A 107 3.63 4.24 -6.97
N SER A 108 4.50 3.35 -6.48
CA SER A 108 4.78 2.10 -7.18
C SER A 108 3.56 1.18 -7.26
N MET A 109 2.70 1.18 -6.24
CA MET A 109 1.43 0.45 -6.27
C MET A 109 0.45 1.04 -7.29
N VAL A 110 0.37 2.38 -7.38
CA VAL A 110 -0.42 3.08 -8.41
C VAL A 110 0.01 2.69 -9.83
N GLU A 111 1.32 2.73 -10.11
CA GLU A 111 1.88 2.41 -11.44
C GLU A 111 1.61 0.97 -11.86
N ARG A 112 1.74 0.05 -10.89
CA ARG A 112 1.50 -1.38 -11.10
C ARG A 112 0.03 -1.68 -11.28
N SER A 113 -0.85 -0.91 -10.64
CA SER A 113 -2.32 -0.96 -10.68
C SER A 113 -2.92 -2.36 -10.49
N LEU A 114 -3.85 -2.51 -9.55
CA LEU A 114 -4.34 -3.85 -9.18
C LEU A 114 -4.97 -4.63 -10.33
N HIS A 115 -5.56 -3.96 -11.32
CA HIS A 115 -6.11 -4.59 -12.52
C HIS A 115 -5.05 -5.25 -13.42
N LYS A 116 -3.76 -4.87 -13.30
CA LYS A 116 -2.67 -5.56 -14.01
C LYS A 116 -2.15 -6.76 -13.22
N ILE A 117 -2.53 -6.90 -11.96
CA ILE A 117 -2.11 -7.99 -11.07
C ILE A 117 -3.18 -9.09 -11.07
N ILE A 118 -4.44 -8.71 -10.92
CA ILE A 118 -5.59 -9.62 -10.86
C ILE A 118 -6.71 -9.07 -11.72
N GLU A 119 -7.35 -9.94 -12.50
CA GLU A 119 -8.46 -9.60 -13.39
C GLU A 119 -9.72 -10.38 -12.99
N THR A 120 -10.89 -9.75 -13.16
CA THR A 120 -12.20 -10.35 -12.98
C THR A 120 -13.21 -9.68 -13.90
N ASP A 121 -14.16 -10.46 -14.42
CA ASP A 121 -15.26 -9.94 -15.24
C ASP A 121 -16.50 -9.61 -14.39
N GLU A 122 -16.47 -9.89 -13.08
CA GLU A 122 -17.56 -9.61 -12.15
C GLU A 122 -17.50 -8.15 -11.66
N PRO A 123 -18.51 -7.31 -11.97
CA PRO A 123 -18.46 -5.88 -11.68
C PRO A 123 -18.22 -5.56 -10.20
N ARG A 124 -18.87 -6.31 -9.29
CA ARG A 124 -18.71 -6.08 -7.84
C ARG A 124 -17.28 -6.31 -7.37
N LEU A 125 -16.60 -7.31 -7.94
CA LEU A 125 -15.23 -7.65 -7.60
C LEU A 125 -14.24 -6.66 -8.21
N ALA A 126 -14.52 -6.19 -9.43
CA ALA A 126 -13.76 -5.12 -10.07
C ALA A 126 -13.83 -3.81 -9.26
N ASP A 127 -14.99 -3.49 -8.66
CA ASP A 127 -15.13 -2.31 -7.81
C ASP A 127 -14.31 -2.39 -6.52
N ALA A 128 -14.15 -3.57 -5.92
CA ALA A 128 -13.24 -3.76 -4.79
C ALA A 128 -11.78 -3.47 -5.18
N LEU A 129 -11.32 -3.96 -6.33
CA LEU A 129 -9.97 -3.67 -6.84
C LEU A 129 -9.78 -2.18 -7.16
N ARG A 130 -10.82 -1.53 -7.67
CA ARG A 130 -10.81 -0.09 -7.96
C ARG A 130 -10.70 0.72 -6.67
N HIS A 131 -11.45 0.34 -5.63
CA HIS A 131 -11.42 1.01 -4.34
C HIS A 131 -10.02 0.99 -3.72
N ILE A 132 -9.37 -0.18 -3.68
CA ILE A 132 -8.00 -0.30 -3.15
C ILE A 132 -7.02 0.52 -4.02
N SER A 133 -7.16 0.49 -5.35
CA SER A 133 -6.30 1.29 -6.25
C SER A 133 -6.46 2.80 -6.05
N GLN A 134 -7.67 3.26 -5.72
CA GLN A 134 -7.94 4.65 -5.36
C GLN A 134 -7.29 5.00 -4.01
N GLY A 135 -7.30 4.06 -3.06
CA GLY A 135 -6.57 4.16 -1.79
C GLY A 135 -5.13 4.61 -1.99
N PHE A 136 -4.32 3.83 -2.72
CA PHE A 136 -2.91 4.16 -2.99
C PHE A 136 -2.70 5.54 -3.61
N THR A 137 -3.61 5.96 -4.51
CA THR A 137 -3.54 7.29 -5.14
C THR A 137 -3.78 8.40 -4.13
N GLU A 138 -4.76 8.23 -3.26
CA GLU A 138 -5.09 9.20 -2.23
C GLU A 138 -4.03 9.22 -1.12
N HIS A 139 -3.52 8.06 -0.70
CA HIS A 139 -2.44 7.94 0.26
C HIS A 139 -1.16 8.61 -0.22
N PHE A 140 -0.77 8.37 -1.48
CA PHE A 140 0.35 9.08 -2.11
C PHE A 140 0.19 10.59 -2.03
N ARG A 141 -0.98 11.12 -2.41
CA ARG A 141 -1.26 12.56 -2.35
C ARG A 141 -1.18 13.10 -0.92
N ARG A 142 -1.76 12.41 0.05
CA ARG A 142 -1.72 12.81 1.47
C ARG A 142 -0.28 12.81 2.01
N LEU A 143 0.54 11.86 1.60
CA LEU A 143 1.97 11.81 1.98
C LEU A 143 2.76 12.97 1.40
N GLN A 144 2.49 13.36 0.14
CA GLN A 144 3.09 14.56 -0.45
C GLN A 144 2.70 15.84 0.31
N ASP A 145 1.42 15.98 0.66
CA ASP A 145 0.93 17.10 1.46
C ASP A 145 1.58 17.12 2.85
N LEU A 146 1.72 15.95 3.49
CA LEU A 146 2.39 15.78 4.79
C LEU A 146 3.87 16.14 4.72
N GLU A 147 4.59 15.65 3.71
CA GLU A 147 6.01 15.97 3.52
C GLU A 147 6.20 17.48 3.33
N ALA A 148 5.37 18.12 2.50
CA ALA A 148 5.45 19.57 2.28
C ALA A 148 5.18 20.39 3.54
N ARG A 149 4.25 19.93 4.41
CA ARG A 149 3.94 20.57 5.71
C ARG A 149 5.07 20.42 6.72
N LEU A 150 5.68 19.23 6.80
CA LEU A 150 6.69 18.90 7.81
C LEU A 150 8.10 19.33 7.41
N PHE A 151 8.38 19.32 6.11
CA PHE A 151 9.69 19.60 5.52
C PHE A 151 9.54 20.62 4.38
N PRO A 152 9.07 21.85 4.67
CA PRO A 152 8.89 22.86 3.66
C PRO A 152 10.23 23.14 2.95
N PRO A 153 10.21 23.41 1.63
CA PRO A 153 11.43 23.73 0.90
C PRO A 153 12.12 24.93 1.56
N THR A 154 13.40 24.78 1.85
CA THR A 154 14.22 25.80 2.54
C THR A 154 14.52 27.02 1.69
N GLN A 155 14.12 27.02 0.41
CA GLN A 155 14.12 28.18 -0.46
C GLN A 155 12.78 28.26 -1.20
N PRO A 156 12.16 29.45 -1.33
CA PRO A 156 11.08 29.63 -2.29
C PRO A 156 11.58 29.30 -3.70
N PRO A 157 10.72 28.85 -4.62
CA PRO A 157 11.12 28.68 -6.02
C PRO A 157 11.77 29.97 -6.50
N LEU A 158 13.03 29.88 -6.89
CA LEU A 158 13.67 30.91 -7.67
C LEU A 158 12.95 30.88 -9.02
N PHE A 159 12.16 31.92 -9.26
CA PHE A 159 11.40 32.23 -10.49
C PHE A 159 10.00 31.60 -10.61
#